data_AF-A0A7S2ACT8-F1
#
_entry.id   AF-A0A7S2ACT8-F1
#
_cell.length_a   1.000
_cell.length_b   1.000
_cell.length_c   1.000
_cell.angle_alpha   90.00
_cell.angle_beta   90.00
_cell.angle_gamma   90.00
#
_symmetry.space_group_name_H-M   'P 1'
#
loop_
_entity.id
_entity.type
_entity.pdbx_description
1 polymer ?
#
loop_
_entity_poly.entity_id
_entity_poly.type
_entity_poly.pdbx_seq_one_letter_code
_entity_poly.pdbx_strand_id
1 'polypeptide(L)'
;CCGSNFRLETTIQFPAPAKGSCVLWGDPHVSTFDRSLAADKAALPILGMYDSGDFWLVKSAWVGIQGRYGPTRWSGGLSALLSLAVGGPFLQGHTLVIEPMDGGKVTWDGEEILQDMPSEFFIKGFVNISFHGDGRRLIDKAQGNFPLNIITAHLPKNTYLTVNRWARHLDAIIAMSQQPGGQDGHCGNFNGDPLDDTKELIQQRVDAVAAEDSLFASPAPGGAVNELTLDDCKAEVRDEAERLCRQTDAEATRDMLDACVFDVCFGGRQYAVEDEVE
;
A
#
# COMPACT_ATOMS: atom_id res chain seq x y z
N CYS A 1 -15.83 -2.37 65.63
CA CYS A 1 -16.38 -2.39 64.26
C CYS A 1 -15.59 -1.42 63.39
N CYS A 2 -14.52 -1.86 62.73
CA CYS A 2 -13.88 -1.11 61.65
C CYS A 2 -14.03 -1.96 60.40
N GLY A 3 -14.94 -1.57 59.51
CA GLY A 3 -15.10 -2.19 58.20
C GLY A 3 -14.01 -1.70 57.28
N SER A 4 -13.09 -2.60 56.90
CA SER A 4 -12.14 -2.35 55.83
C SER A 4 -12.89 -2.42 54.49
N ASN A 5 -13.09 -1.28 53.85
CA ASN A 5 -13.53 -1.21 52.46
C ASN A 5 -12.37 -1.62 51.55
N PHE A 6 -12.36 -2.87 51.13
CA PHE A 6 -11.46 -3.37 50.09
C PHE A 6 -12.03 -2.91 48.74
N ARG A 7 -11.45 -1.86 48.15
CA ARG A 7 -11.78 -1.42 46.79
C ARG A 7 -10.83 -2.14 45.83
N LEU A 8 -11.31 -3.17 45.14
CA LEU A 8 -10.61 -3.75 44.01
C LEU A 8 -10.69 -2.75 42.85
N GLU A 9 -9.61 -2.01 42.61
CA GLU A 9 -9.41 -1.31 41.34
C GLU A 9 -8.92 -2.35 40.33
N THR A 10 -9.84 -2.91 39.55
CA THR A 10 -9.50 -3.70 38.38
C THR A 10 -9.02 -2.75 37.30
N THR A 11 -7.70 -2.57 37.20
CA THR A 11 -7.08 -1.94 36.03
C THR A 11 -7.33 -2.85 34.83
N ILE A 12 -8.31 -2.52 33.99
CA ILE A 12 -8.49 -3.17 32.69
C ILE A 12 -7.31 -2.72 31.83
N GLN A 13 -6.30 -3.57 31.74
CA GLN A 13 -5.18 -3.38 30.84
C GLN A 13 -5.63 -3.77 29.44
N PHE A 14 -6.11 -2.79 28.66
CA PHE A 14 -6.34 -3.00 27.24
C PHE A 14 -4.99 -3.32 26.59
N PRO A 15 -4.88 -4.40 25.78
CA PRO A 15 -3.67 -4.65 25.02
C PRO A 15 -3.36 -3.41 24.17
N ALA A 16 -2.08 -3.04 24.09
CA ALA A 16 -1.65 -1.98 23.19
C ALA A 16 -2.11 -2.36 21.77
N PRO A 17 -2.65 -1.42 20.97
CA PRO A 17 -3.10 -1.73 19.62
C PRO A 17 -1.97 -2.41 18.84
N ALA A 18 -2.28 -3.53 18.19
CA ALA A 18 -1.31 -4.21 17.33
C ALA A 18 -0.80 -3.21 16.28
N LYS A 19 0.52 -3.21 16.05
CA LYS A 19 1.13 -2.46 14.96
C LYS A 19 1.26 -3.39 13.76
N GLY A 20 0.60 -3.05 12.68
CA GLY A 20 0.63 -3.78 11.43
C GLY A 20 1.24 -2.93 10.34
N SER A 21 1.66 -3.57 9.26
CA SER A 21 2.12 -2.90 8.04
C SER A 21 1.38 -3.43 6.83
N CYS A 22 0.88 -2.53 6.01
CA CYS A 22 0.45 -2.81 4.65
C CYS A 22 1.58 -2.43 3.69
N VAL A 23 1.87 -3.27 2.71
CA VAL A 23 2.92 -3.04 1.71
C VAL A 23 2.31 -3.09 0.32
N LEU A 24 2.60 -2.09 -0.51
CA LEU A 24 2.18 -1.96 -1.90
C LEU A 24 3.41 -1.81 -2.78
N TRP A 25 3.53 -2.63 -3.82
CA TRP A 25 4.67 -2.58 -4.74
C TRP A 25 4.31 -3.16 -6.11
N GLY A 26 5.12 -2.88 -7.12
CA GLY A 26 4.93 -3.46 -8.45
C GLY A 26 3.59 -3.05 -9.07
N ASP A 27 2.80 -4.02 -9.52
CA ASP A 27 1.77 -3.84 -10.55
C ASP A 27 0.27 -3.94 -10.17
N PRO A 28 -0.25 -3.44 -9.04
CA PRO A 28 0.28 -3.37 -7.70
C PRO A 28 -0.11 -4.61 -6.88
N HIS A 29 0.91 -5.27 -6.35
CA HIS A 29 0.81 -6.24 -5.28
C HIS A 29 0.52 -5.54 -3.94
N VAL A 30 -0.37 -6.13 -3.13
CA VAL A 30 -0.74 -5.63 -1.81
C VAL A 30 -0.66 -6.73 -0.77
N SER A 31 0.17 -6.49 0.25
CA SER A 31 0.26 -7.28 1.48
C SER A 31 -0.49 -6.55 2.58
N THR A 32 -1.58 -7.12 3.09
CA THR A 32 -2.49 -6.45 4.05
C THR A 32 -1.93 -6.39 5.47
N PHE A 33 -2.58 -5.59 6.32
CA PHE A 33 -2.15 -5.45 7.72
C PHE A 33 -2.17 -6.77 8.48
N ASP A 34 -3.20 -7.60 8.30
CA ASP A 34 -3.33 -8.85 9.07
C ASP A 34 -2.34 -9.93 8.60
N ARG A 35 -1.99 -9.94 7.31
CA ARG A 35 -0.85 -10.73 6.81
C ARG A 35 0.45 -10.38 7.53
N SER A 36 0.68 -9.09 7.83
CA SER A 36 1.90 -8.67 8.53
C SER A 36 2.00 -9.20 9.97
N LEU A 37 0.84 -9.51 10.59
CA LEU A 37 0.72 -10.07 11.94
C LEU A 37 0.75 -11.59 11.98
N ALA A 38 0.49 -12.26 10.85
CA ALA A 38 0.42 -13.71 10.78
C ALA A 38 1.78 -14.37 11.08
N ALA A 39 1.74 -15.51 11.77
CA ALA A 39 2.92 -16.30 12.09
C ALA A 39 3.53 -16.98 10.85
N ASP A 40 2.68 -17.42 9.92
CA ASP A 40 3.06 -17.99 8.64
C ASP A 40 2.49 -17.13 7.52
N LYS A 41 3.32 -16.21 7.02
CA LYS A 41 2.94 -15.27 5.95
C LYS A 41 2.92 -15.96 4.59
N ALA A 42 3.77 -16.96 4.38
CA ALA A 42 3.89 -17.64 3.10
C ALA A 42 2.57 -18.34 2.73
N ALA A 43 1.81 -18.83 3.71
CA ALA A 43 0.52 -19.49 3.50
C ALA A 43 -0.66 -18.55 3.18
N LEU A 44 -0.47 -17.23 3.21
CA LEU A 44 -1.52 -16.24 2.97
C LEU A 44 -1.43 -15.67 1.54
N PRO A 45 -2.49 -15.06 1.00
CA PRO A 45 -2.44 -14.42 -0.30
C PRO A 45 -1.68 -13.08 -0.26
N ILE A 46 -1.12 -12.70 -1.41
CA ILE A 46 -0.76 -11.32 -1.77
C ILE A 46 -1.80 -10.90 -2.82
N LEU A 47 -2.38 -9.71 -2.67
CA LEU A 47 -3.50 -9.29 -3.51
C LEU A 47 -2.99 -8.51 -4.73
N GLY A 48 -3.48 -8.84 -5.93
CA GLY A 48 -3.28 -8.04 -7.14
C GLY A 48 -4.43 -7.04 -7.35
N MET A 49 -4.15 -5.74 -7.29
CA MET A 49 -5.14 -4.66 -7.40
C MET A 49 -5.04 -3.93 -8.75
N TYR A 50 -5.44 -4.62 -9.82
CA TYR A 50 -5.19 -4.19 -11.20
C TYR A 50 -6.14 -3.11 -11.74
N ASP A 51 -7.21 -2.79 -11.01
CA ASP A 51 -8.12 -1.72 -11.42
C ASP A 51 -7.43 -0.36 -11.42
N SER A 52 -7.83 0.50 -12.36
CA SER A 52 -7.39 1.90 -12.41
C SER A 52 -8.44 2.81 -11.78
N GLY A 53 -8.00 3.80 -11.01
CA GLY A 53 -8.88 4.71 -10.29
C GLY A 53 -8.31 5.13 -8.94
N ASP A 54 -9.13 5.83 -8.17
CA ASP A 54 -8.82 6.23 -6.81
C ASP A 54 -9.50 5.25 -5.84
N PHE A 55 -8.72 4.62 -4.96
CA PHE A 55 -9.19 3.61 -4.04
C PHE A 55 -8.79 3.94 -2.61
N TRP A 56 -9.61 3.53 -1.65
CA TRP A 56 -9.24 3.57 -0.25
C TRP A 56 -8.21 2.49 0.04
N LEU A 57 -6.98 2.89 0.38
CA LEU A 57 -6.00 1.98 0.97
C LEU A 57 -6.37 1.75 2.44
N VAL A 58 -6.74 2.83 3.13
CA VAL A 58 -7.24 2.81 4.50
C VAL A 58 -8.37 3.84 4.62
N LYS A 59 -9.54 3.42 5.11
CA LYS A 59 -10.68 4.26 5.43
C LYS A 59 -11.12 3.96 6.85
N SER A 60 -11.14 4.98 7.70
CA SER A 60 -11.68 4.93 9.06
C SER A 60 -12.31 6.27 9.42
N ALA A 61 -12.89 6.38 10.62
CA ALA A 61 -13.43 7.65 11.11
C ALA A 61 -12.36 8.75 11.33
N TRP A 62 -11.07 8.39 11.39
CA TRP A 62 -9.98 9.32 11.75
C TRP A 62 -8.92 9.46 10.67
N VAL A 63 -8.55 8.34 10.06
CA VAL A 63 -7.47 8.22 9.07
C VAL A 63 -8.08 7.82 7.73
N GLY A 64 -7.79 8.61 6.71
CA GLY A 64 -8.05 8.30 5.31
C GLY A 64 -6.74 8.28 4.51
N ILE A 65 -6.50 7.19 3.80
CA ILE A 65 -5.37 7.03 2.88
C ILE A 65 -5.95 6.52 1.56
N GLN A 66 -5.69 7.27 0.49
CA GLN A 66 -6.11 6.93 -0.87
C GLN A 66 -4.90 6.62 -1.74
N GLY A 67 -5.06 5.64 -2.62
CA GLY A 67 -4.11 5.29 -3.65
C GLY A 67 -4.75 5.52 -5.01
N ARG A 68 -4.03 6.19 -5.89
CA ARG A 68 -4.38 6.26 -7.31
C ARG A 68 -3.67 5.14 -8.04
N TYR A 69 -4.43 4.20 -8.57
CA TYR A 69 -3.90 3.16 -9.44
C TYR A 69 -4.13 3.52 -10.91
N GLY A 70 -3.18 3.15 -11.75
CA GLY A 70 -3.32 3.34 -13.18
C GLY A 70 -2.14 2.81 -13.99
N PRO A 71 -2.29 2.71 -15.31
CA PRO A 71 -1.31 2.08 -16.17
C PRO A 71 0.01 2.87 -16.20
N THR A 72 1.13 2.16 -16.21
CA THR A 72 2.44 2.75 -16.52
C THR A 72 2.91 2.33 -17.90
N ARG A 73 3.70 3.20 -18.57
CA ARG A 73 4.28 2.88 -19.89
C ARG A 73 5.42 1.84 -19.82
N TRP A 74 5.90 1.48 -18.63
CA TRP A 74 7.00 0.52 -18.46
C TRP A 74 6.52 -0.87 -18.09
N SER A 75 5.37 -0.98 -17.43
CA SER A 75 4.73 -2.25 -17.09
C SER A 75 3.86 -2.79 -18.23
N GLY A 76 4.09 -2.36 -19.48
CA GLY A 76 3.29 -2.80 -20.63
C GLY A 76 1.80 -2.38 -20.60
N GLY A 77 1.42 -1.47 -19.69
CA GLY A 77 0.03 -1.07 -19.46
C GLY A 77 -0.59 -1.61 -18.18
N LEU A 78 0.15 -2.39 -17.37
CA LEU A 78 -0.32 -2.83 -16.06
C LEU A 78 -0.42 -1.67 -15.07
N SER A 79 -1.38 -1.79 -14.16
CA SER A 79 -1.65 -0.79 -13.14
C SER A 79 -0.50 -0.69 -12.14
N ALA A 80 -0.26 0.47 -11.55
CA ALA A 80 0.68 0.64 -10.44
C ALA A 80 0.18 1.77 -9.53
N LEU A 81 0.74 1.91 -8.33
CA LEU A 81 0.45 3.06 -7.47
C LEU A 81 1.08 4.34 -8.06
N LEU A 82 0.25 5.20 -8.64
CA LEU A 82 0.65 6.46 -9.28
C LEU A 82 0.66 7.65 -8.33
N SER A 83 -0.10 7.60 -7.24
CA SER A 83 -0.11 8.65 -6.22
C SER A 83 -0.68 8.12 -4.91
N LEU A 84 -0.19 8.64 -3.78
CA LEU A 84 -0.69 8.33 -2.45
C LEU A 84 -1.09 9.63 -1.75
N ALA A 85 -2.35 9.72 -1.30
CA ALA A 85 -2.87 10.85 -0.55
C ALA A 85 -3.27 10.42 0.87
N VAL A 86 -2.97 11.27 1.86
CA VAL A 86 -3.33 11.06 3.27
C VAL A 86 -4.06 12.27 3.81
N GLY A 87 -5.19 12.00 4.47
CA GLY A 87 -6.07 13.03 5.00
C GLY A 87 -7.00 12.48 6.09
N GLY A 88 -7.96 13.32 6.49
CA GLY A 88 -8.95 12.99 7.52
C GLY A 88 -8.71 13.69 8.85
N PRO A 89 -9.60 13.48 9.85
CA PRO A 89 -9.58 14.25 11.09
C PRO A 89 -8.26 14.20 11.88
N PHE A 90 -7.48 13.12 11.77
CA PHE A 90 -6.19 13.03 12.47
C PHE A 90 -5.14 14.01 11.93
N LEU A 91 -5.29 14.47 10.69
CA LEU A 91 -4.49 15.55 10.08
C LEU A 91 -5.17 16.92 10.17
N GLN A 92 -6.23 17.07 10.96
CA GLN A 92 -6.88 18.38 11.21
C GLN A 92 -7.34 19.09 9.94
N GLY A 93 -7.74 18.33 8.91
CA GLY A 93 -8.16 18.86 7.61
C GLY A 93 -7.02 19.10 6.62
N HIS A 94 -5.77 18.90 7.02
CA HIS A 94 -4.64 18.93 6.11
C HIS A 94 -4.55 17.67 5.24
N THR A 95 -3.97 17.82 4.05
CA THR A 95 -3.75 16.71 3.12
C THR A 95 -2.29 16.64 2.68
N LEU A 96 -1.70 15.46 2.78
CA LEU A 96 -0.39 15.12 2.21
C LEU A 96 -0.61 14.32 0.93
N VAL A 97 -0.01 14.74 -0.19
CA VAL A 97 0.00 13.97 -1.44
C VAL A 97 1.43 13.69 -1.87
N ILE A 98 1.73 12.44 -2.23
CA ILE A 98 3.03 11.97 -2.71
C ILE A 98 2.82 11.42 -4.12
N GLU A 99 3.59 11.92 -5.08
CA GLU A 99 3.58 11.48 -6.48
C GLU A 99 5.00 11.04 -6.94
N PRO A 100 5.15 10.33 -8.07
CA PRO A 100 6.42 9.88 -8.62
C PRO A 100 7.42 11.01 -8.91
N MET A 101 8.67 10.64 -9.25
CA MET A 101 9.74 11.61 -9.51
C MET A 101 9.57 12.39 -10.83
N ASP A 102 9.09 11.75 -11.90
CA ASP A 102 8.93 12.40 -13.20
C ASP A 102 7.66 13.25 -13.23
N GLY A 103 7.81 14.55 -12.97
CA GLY A 103 6.72 15.53 -13.07
C GLY A 103 5.71 15.48 -11.93
N GLY A 104 5.86 14.54 -10.99
CA GLY A 104 5.10 14.48 -9.75
C GLY A 104 5.79 15.23 -8.62
N LYS A 105 4.99 15.61 -7.63
CA LYS A 105 5.41 16.41 -6.48
C LYS A 105 5.08 15.73 -5.16
N VAL A 106 5.69 16.22 -4.08
CA VAL A 106 5.18 16.00 -2.73
C VAL A 106 4.52 17.31 -2.29
N THR A 107 3.26 17.27 -1.89
CA THR A 107 2.52 18.49 -1.53
C THR A 107 1.86 18.37 -0.17
N TRP A 108 1.80 19.50 0.53
CA TRP A 108 1.03 19.70 1.75
C TRP A 108 -0.02 20.77 1.48
N ASP A 109 -1.30 20.40 1.52
CA ASP A 109 -2.43 21.26 1.13
C ASP A 109 -2.30 21.86 -0.28
N GLY A 110 -1.70 21.09 -1.21
CA GLY A 110 -1.45 21.50 -2.59
C GLY A 110 -0.19 22.34 -2.78
N GLU A 111 0.47 22.79 -1.71
CA GLU A 111 1.74 23.50 -1.78
C GLU A 111 2.91 22.51 -1.81
N GLU A 112 3.84 22.70 -2.74
CA GLU A 112 4.97 21.79 -2.93
C GLU A 112 5.99 21.89 -1.79
N ILE A 113 6.29 20.73 -1.20
CA ILE A 113 7.29 20.54 -0.16
C ILE A 113 8.37 19.58 -0.66
N LEU A 114 9.52 19.54 0.02
CA LEU A 114 10.59 18.55 -0.24
C LEU A 114 11.15 18.56 -1.68
N GLN A 115 11.45 19.75 -2.21
CA GLN A 115 11.91 19.93 -3.60
C GLN A 115 13.31 19.37 -3.86
N ASP A 116 14.19 19.39 -2.85
CA ASP A 116 15.58 18.93 -2.94
C ASP A 116 15.82 17.67 -2.12
N MET A 117 16.78 16.83 -2.52
CA MET A 117 17.22 15.67 -1.73
C MET A 117 18.65 15.89 -1.19
N PRO A 118 18.89 15.78 0.12
CA PRO A 118 17.92 15.54 1.19
C PRO A 118 17.15 16.81 1.60
N SER A 119 15.92 16.66 2.08
CA SER A 119 15.15 17.74 2.71
C SER A 119 14.14 17.23 3.73
N GLU A 120 13.61 18.14 4.56
CA GLU A 120 12.63 17.82 5.59
C GLU A 120 11.50 18.87 5.61
N PHE A 121 10.30 18.42 5.95
CA PHE A 121 9.14 19.22 6.25
C PHE A 121 8.64 18.83 7.64
N PHE A 122 8.59 19.80 8.55
CA PHE A 122 8.35 19.54 9.96
C PHE A 122 7.35 20.53 10.54
N ILE A 123 6.29 20.00 11.14
CA ILE A 123 5.38 20.74 12.01
C ILE A 123 5.51 20.15 13.41
N LYS A 124 6.04 20.96 14.33
CA LYS A 124 6.44 20.50 15.66
C LYS A 124 5.31 19.79 16.40
N GLY A 125 5.55 18.53 16.76
CA GLY A 125 4.62 17.70 17.51
C GLY A 125 3.42 17.19 16.69
N PHE A 126 3.46 17.36 15.36
CA PHE A 126 2.34 17.02 14.49
C PHE A 126 2.77 16.12 13.34
N VAL A 127 3.60 16.62 12.43
CA VAL A 127 4.12 15.83 11.29
C VAL A 127 5.62 16.04 11.12
N ASN A 128 6.30 14.97 10.72
CA ASN A 128 7.67 15.02 10.25
C ASN A 128 7.78 14.22 8.96
N ILE A 129 8.20 14.85 7.87
CA ILE A 129 8.31 14.23 6.55
C ILE A 129 9.72 14.49 6.02
N SER A 130 10.41 13.44 5.60
CA SER A 130 11.79 13.53 5.10
C SER A 130 11.86 12.98 3.68
N PHE A 131 12.65 13.64 2.83
CA PHE A 131 13.05 13.16 1.53
C PHE A 131 14.55 12.83 1.54
N HIS A 132 14.89 11.58 1.25
CA HIS A 132 16.25 11.06 1.32
C HIS A 132 16.46 9.85 0.41
N GLY A 133 17.72 9.43 0.22
CA GLY A 133 18.08 8.27 -0.59
C GLY A 133 18.83 7.20 0.19
N ASP A 134 18.64 7.10 1.51
CA ASP A 134 19.31 6.07 2.29
C ASP A 134 18.70 4.69 1.99
N GLY A 135 19.51 3.78 1.43
CA GLY A 135 19.04 2.50 0.90
C GLY A 135 18.58 1.45 1.92
N ARG A 136 18.11 1.88 3.10
CA ARG A 136 17.72 1.00 4.21
C ARG A 136 16.31 0.43 4.09
N ARG A 137 15.51 0.89 3.11
CA ARG A 137 14.13 0.43 2.86
C ARG A 137 13.79 0.39 1.37
N LEU A 138 14.53 -0.42 0.61
CA LEU A 138 14.05 -0.88 -0.70
C LEU A 138 12.78 -1.72 -0.45
N ILE A 139 11.66 -1.33 -1.05
CA ILE A 139 10.38 -2.04 -0.91
C ILE A 139 10.32 -3.15 -1.95
N ASP A 140 10.45 -2.78 -3.22
CA ASP A 140 10.59 -3.73 -4.33
C ASP A 140 12.07 -4.07 -4.58
N LYS A 141 12.45 -5.34 -4.31
CA LYS A 141 13.82 -5.83 -4.53
C LYS A 141 14.23 -5.76 -6.00
N ALA A 142 13.29 -5.90 -6.93
CA ALA A 142 13.52 -5.79 -8.38
C ALA A 142 14.17 -4.46 -8.77
N GLN A 143 13.81 -3.40 -8.05
CA GLN A 143 14.30 -2.05 -8.30
C GLN A 143 15.64 -1.73 -7.64
N GLY A 144 16.32 -2.72 -7.05
CA GLY A 144 17.56 -2.53 -6.28
C GLY A 144 18.74 -1.94 -7.06
N ASN A 145 18.67 -1.90 -8.40
CA ASN A 145 19.68 -1.30 -9.27
C ASN A 145 19.45 0.19 -9.56
N PHE A 146 18.33 0.77 -9.10
CA PHE A 146 17.97 2.17 -9.33
C PHE A 146 18.27 3.04 -8.09
N PRO A 147 18.57 4.34 -8.27
CA PRO A 147 18.75 5.25 -7.15
C PRO A 147 17.44 5.38 -6.35
N LEU A 148 17.54 5.18 -5.04
CA LEU A 148 16.40 5.26 -4.13
C LEU A 148 16.05 6.72 -3.84
N ASN A 149 14.77 7.06 -4.02
CA ASN A 149 14.17 8.34 -3.68
C ASN A 149 13.05 8.04 -2.68
N ILE A 150 13.30 8.23 -1.39
CA ILE A 150 12.40 7.74 -0.34
C ILE A 150 11.75 8.93 0.37
N ILE A 151 10.43 8.86 0.53
CA ILE A 151 9.69 9.70 1.48
C ILE A 151 9.39 8.89 2.72
N THR A 152 9.83 9.37 3.88
CA THR A 152 9.35 8.87 5.17
C THR A 152 8.46 9.91 5.82
N ALA A 153 7.28 9.52 6.30
CA ALA A 153 6.35 10.41 6.97
C ALA A 153 5.95 9.83 8.33
N HIS A 154 6.18 10.60 9.39
CA HIS A 154 5.70 10.32 10.74
C HIS A 154 4.49 11.23 10.99
N LEU A 155 3.31 10.61 11.05
CA LEU A 155 2.03 11.30 11.19
C LEU A 155 1.41 11.01 12.57
N PRO A 156 0.37 11.75 12.98
CA PRO A 156 -0.37 11.47 14.21
C PRO A 156 -0.98 10.06 14.22
N LYS A 157 -1.49 9.64 15.38
CA LYS A 157 -2.15 8.33 15.58
C LYS A 157 -1.27 7.11 15.24
N ASN A 158 0.05 7.23 15.41
CA ASN A 158 1.03 6.19 15.09
C ASN A 158 0.97 5.72 13.64
N THR A 159 0.70 6.63 12.70
CA THR A 159 0.70 6.33 11.26
C THR A 159 2.05 6.71 10.66
N TYR A 160 2.71 5.77 10.03
CA TYR A 160 4.02 5.93 9.42
C TYR A 160 3.97 5.50 7.96
N LEU A 161 4.54 6.32 7.09
CA LEU A 161 4.68 6.00 5.67
C LEU A 161 6.16 5.84 5.34
N THR A 162 6.47 4.87 4.48
CA THR A 162 7.71 4.83 3.71
C THR A 162 7.30 4.67 2.26
N VAL A 163 7.69 5.59 1.39
CA VAL A 163 7.29 5.59 -0.02
C VAL A 163 8.53 5.69 -0.88
N ASN A 164 8.76 4.68 -1.73
CA ASN A 164 9.81 4.71 -2.72
C ASN A 164 9.24 5.38 -3.98
N ARG A 165 9.75 6.57 -4.31
CA ARG A 165 9.36 7.35 -5.48
C ARG A 165 10.20 6.92 -6.68
N TRP A 166 9.63 6.08 -7.53
CA TRP A 166 10.26 5.75 -8.81
C TRP A 166 9.99 6.86 -9.82
N ALA A 167 10.54 6.71 -11.03
CA ALA A 167 10.28 7.67 -12.10
C ALA A 167 8.78 7.91 -12.25
N ARG A 168 7.94 6.85 -12.35
CA ARG A 168 6.51 6.97 -12.70
C ARG A 168 5.52 6.13 -11.90
N HIS A 169 5.96 5.52 -10.82
CA HIS A 169 5.08 4.87 -9.86
C HIS A 169 5.70 4.99 -8.46
N LEU A 170 4.99 4.48 -7.47
CA LEU A 170 5.36 4.46 -6.08
C LEU A 170 5.29 3.02 -5.58
N ASP A 171 6.20 2.67 -4.68
CA ASP A 171 5.93 1.60 -3.70
C ASP A 171 5.71 2.24 -2.34
N ALA A 172 4.87 1.64 -1.51
CA ALA A 172 4.52 2.20 -0.21
C ALA A 172 4.44 1.14 0.89
N ILE A 173 4.97 1.47 2.05
CA ILE A 173 4.66 0.80 3.32
C ILE A 173 3.84 1.78 4.15
N ILE A 174 2.64 1.35 4.55
CA ILE A 174 1.79 2.02 5.52
C ILE A 174 1.90 1.21 6.81
N ALA A 175 2.49 1.76 7.86
CA ALA A 175 2.54 1.12 9.18
C ALA A 175 1.69 1.91 10.16
N MET A 176 0.73 1.25 10.82
CA MET A 176 -0.17 1.92 11.75
C MET A 176 -0.71 0.99 12.83
N SER A 177 -1.40 1.58 13.80
CA SER A 177 -2.22 0.85 14.77
C SER A 177 -3.66 0.70 14.28
N GLN A 178 -4.33 -0.36 14.72
CA GLN A 178 -5.77 -0.55 14.51
C GLN A 178 -6.54 0.70 14.93
N GLN A 179 -7.42 1.22 14.07
CA GLN A 179 -8.17 2.44 14.36
C GLN A 179 -9.38 2.15 15.27
N PRO A 180 -9.68 3.03 16.25
CA PRO A 180 -10.91 2.94 17.02
C PRO A 180 -12.13 3.01 16.11
N GLY A 181 -13.04 2.03 16.25
CA GLY A 181 -14.22 1.91 15.40
C GLY A 181 -13.99 1.11 14.11
N GLY A 182 -12.79 0.57 13.91
CA GLY A 182 -12.42 -0.21 12.74
C GLY A 182 -11.89 0.63 11.58
N GLN A 183 -11.39 -0.07 10.58
CA GLN A 183 -10.93 0.47 9.32
C GLN A 183 -11.21 -0.55 8.21
N ASP A 184 -11.14 -0.13 6.96
CA ASP A 184 -11.15 -1.03 5.82
C ASP A 184 -10.48 -0.36 4.61
N GLY A 185 -10.15 -1.13 3.60
CA GLY A 185 -9.50 -0.66 2.37
C GLY A 185 -8.76 -1.77 1.68
N HIS A 186 -8.02 -1.45 0.62
CA HIS A 186 -7.16 -2.43 -0.05
C HIS A 186 -6.06 -2.98 0.88
N CYS A 187 -5.73 -2.29 1.98
CA CYS A 187 -4.85 -2.80 3.03
C CYS A 187 -5.54 -3.72 4.05
N GLY A 188 -6.81 -4.06 3.84
CA GLY A 188 -7.59 -4.92 4.72
C GLY A 188 -8.28 -4.18 5.86
N ASN A 189 -9.12 -4.91 6.60
CA ASN A 189 -9.90 -4.37 7.71
C ASN A 189 -9.09 -4.28 9.03
N PHE A 190 -7.92 -4.92 9.06
CA PHE A 190 -6.98 -4.94 10.17
C PHE A 190 -7.62 -5.41 11.48
N ASN A 191 -8.36 -6.52 11.48
CA ASN A 191 -9.07 -7.06 12.64
C ASN A 191 -8.34 -8.25 13.31
N GLY A 192 -7.21 -8.69 12.73
CA GLY A 192 -6.41 -9.82 13.19
C GLY A 192 -6.71 -11.14 12.47
N ASP A 193 -7.64 -11.16 11.52
CA ASP A 193 -8.00 -12.33 10.70
C ASP A 193 -7.60 -12.11 9.24
N PRO A 194 -6.44 -12.63 8.80
CA PRO A 194 -6.00 -12.44 7.42
C PRO A 194 -6.85 -13.19 6.39
N LEU A 195 -7.74 -14.10 6.81
CA LEU A 195 -8.57 -14.88 5.88
C LEU A 195 -9.77 -14.09 5.35
N ASP A 196 -10.14 -12.98 5.99
CA ASP A 196 -11.21 -12.09 5.52
C ASP A 196 -10.70 -10.90 4.68
N ASP A 197 -9.39 -10.84 4.46
CA ASP A 197 -8.67 -9.84 3.67
C ASP A 197 -8.36 -10.33 2.24
N THR A 198 -9.26 -11.12 1.64
CA THR A 198 -9.18 -11.48 0.21
C THR A 198 -9.69 -10.35 -0.68
N LYS A 199 -9.26 -10.30 -1.95
CA LYS A 199 -9.69 -9.28 -2.93
C LYS A 199 -11.23 -9.22 -3.01
N GLU A 200 -11.87 -10.39 -3.11
CA GLU A 200 -13.32 -10.51 -3.27
C GLU A 200 -14.07 -10.01 -2.04
N LEU A 201 -13.56 -10.27 -0.83
CA LEU A 201 -14.19 -9.83 0.41
C LEU A 201 -13.96 -8.35 0.67
N ILE A 202 -12.80 -7.81 0.31
CA ILE A 202 -12.52 -6.36 0.38
C ILE A 202 -13.45 -5.60 -0.57
N GLN A 203 -13.59 -6.05 -1.82
CA GLN A 203 -14.48 -5.42 -2.81
C GLN A 203 -15.96 -5.42 -2.40
N GLN A 204 -16.37 -6.32 -1.50
CA GLN A 204 -17.74 -6.32 -0.94
C GLN A 204 -17.93 -5.29 0.18
N ARG A 205 -16.85 -4.85 0.83
CA ARG A 205 -16.88 -3.94 1.99
C ARG A 205 -16.48 -2.51 1.64
N VAL A 206 -15.68 -2.34 0.58
CA VAL A 206 -15.06 -1.07 0.22
C VAL A 206 -15.28 -0.77 -1.26
N ASP A 207 -15.97 0.34 -1.50
CA ASP A 207 -16.14 0.91 -2.83
C ASP A 207 -14.91 1.77 -3.22
N ALA A 208 -14.79 2.04 -4.53
CA ALA A 208 -13.90 3.08 -5.05
C ALA A 208 -14.20 4.45 -4.41
N VAL A 209 -13.21 5.35 -4.45
CA VAL A 209 -13.35 6.69 -3.88
C VAL A 209 -14.34 7.51 -4.71
N ALA A 210 -15.43 7.96 -4.08
CA ALA A 210 -16.35 8.91 -4.67
C ALA A 210 -15.66 10.27 -4.87
N ALA A 211 -16.05 11.04 -5.90
CA ALA A 211 -15.37 12.27 -6.27
C ALA A 211 -15.40 13.32 -5.15
N GLU A 212 -16.50 13.37 -4.40
CA GLU A 212 -16.70 14.23 -3.22
C GLU A 212 -15.83 13.86 -2.01
N ASP A 213 -15.37 12.61 -1.94
CA ASP A 213 -14.54 12.08 -0.88
C ASP A 213 -13.04 12.08 -1.24
N SER A 214 -12.70 12.51 -2.46
CA SER A 214 -11.33 12.48 -2.98
C SER A 214 -10.40 13.41 -2.19
N LEU A 215 -9.25 12.87 -1.78
CA LEU A 215 -8.13 13.63 -1.22
C LEU A 215 -7.25 14.23 -2.32
N PHE A 216 -7.41 13.79 -3.57
CA PHE A 216 -6.71 14.36 -4.71
C PHE A 216 -7.43 15.62 -5.20
N ALA A 217 -6.66 16.66 -5.53
CA ALA A 217 -7.18 17.92 -6.09
C ALA A 217 -7.97 17.73 -7.40
N SER A 218 -7.65 16.68 -8.16
CA SER A 218 -8.40 16.24 -9.33
C SER A 218 -8.60 14.73 -9.21
N PRO A 219 -9.84 14.26 -8.95
CA PRO A 219 -10.15 12.83 -8.91
C PRO A 219 -9.78 12.14 -10.22
N ALA A 220 -9.41 10.87 -10.16
CA ALA A 220 -9.19 10.07 -11.36
C ALA A 220 -10.49 10.05 -12.19
N PRO A 221 -10.42 10.15 -13.53
CA PRO A 221 -11.60 9.95 -14.36
C PRO A 221 -12.15 8.55 -14.06
N GLY A 222 -13.35 8.49 -13.46
CA GLY A 222 -14.02 7.24 -13.15
C GLY A 222 -14.24 6.46 -14.44
N GLY A 223 -13.55 5.34 -14.57
CA GLY A 223 -13.65 4.48 -15.74
C GLY A 223 -12.88 3.20 -15.47
N ALA A 224 -13.59 2.08 -15.55
CA ALA A 224 -12.95 0.77 -15.69
C ALA A 224 -12.05 0.84 -16.93
N VAL A 225 -10.75 0.99 -16.71
CA VAL A 225 -9.77 0.53 -17.69
C VAL A 225 -9.90 -0.99 -17.63
N ASN A 226 -10.21 -1.64 -18.76
CA ASN A 226 -10.49 -3.09 -18.81
C ASN A 226 -9.55 -3.85 -17.88
N GLU A 227 -10.12 -4.45 -16.81
CA GLU A 227 -9.40 -5.29 -15.87
C GLU A 227 -8.72 -6.38 -16.70
N LEU A 228 -7.38 -6.31 -16.82
CA LEU A 228 -6.62 -7.40 -17.41
C LEU A 228 -6.58 -8.50 -16.37
N THR A 229 -6.93 -9.70 -16.81
CA THR A 229 -6.87 -10.93 -16.01
C THR A 229 -5.92 -11.90 -16.68
N LEU A 230 -5.51 -12.96 -15.98
CA LEU A 230 -4.71 -14.04 -16.61
C LEU A 230 -5.40 -14.69 -17.81
N ASP A 231 -6.71 -14.54 -17.97
CA ASP A 231 -7.45 -15.05 -19.12
C ASP A 231 -7.26 -14.19 -20.37
N ASP A 232 -6.85 -12.92 -20.20
CA ASP A 232 -6.47 -12.03 -21.30
C ASP A 232 -5.04 -12.30 -21.81
N CYS A 233 -4.30 -13.18 -21.13
CA CYS A 233 -2.96 -13.59 -21.54
C CYS A 233 -3.03 -14.63 -22.66
N LYS A 234 -2.30 -14.39 -23.76
CA LYS A 234 -2.18 -15.35 -24.86
C LYS A 234 -1.59 -16.67 -24.34
N ALA A 235 -2.19 -17.79 -24.70
CA ALA A 235 -1.83 -19.11 -24.20
C ALA A 235 -0.32 -19.41 -24.33
N GLU A 236 0.30 -19.04 -25.45
CA GLU A 236 1.73 -19.28 -25.67
C GLU A 236 2.63 -18.45 -24.73
N VAL A 237 2.18 -17.25 -24.36
CA VAL A 237 2.88 -16.37 -23.42
C VAL A 237 2.67 -16.87 -21.99
N ARG A 238 1.45 -17.30 -21.64
CA ARG A 238 1.11 -17.86 -20.33
C ARG A 238 1.89 -19.13 -20.03
N ASP A 239 1.99 -20.06 -20.98
CA ASP A 239 2.77 -21.29 -20.81
C ASP A 239 4.27 -20.99 -20.58
N GLU A 240 4.81 -19.99 -21.27
CA GLU A 240 6.18 -19.54 -21.07
C GLU A 240 6.37 -18.84 -19.72
N ALA A 241 5.42 -18.00 -19.32
CA ALA A 241 5.38 -17.32 -18.03
C ALA A 241 5.36 -18.30 -16.86
N GLU A 242 4.45 -19.29 -16.89
CA GLU A 242 4.36 -20.34 -15.85
C GLU A 242 5.68 -21.10 -15.72
N ARG A 243 6.34 -21.41 -16.84
CA ARG A 243 7.64 -22.08 -16.83
C ARG A 243 8.73 -21.21 -16.23
N LEU A 244 8.77 -19.91 -16.55
CA LEU A 244 9.78 -18.98 -16.04
C LEU A 244 9.59 -18.75 -14.53
N CYS A 245 8.37 -18.44 -14.09
CA CYS A 245 8.07 -18.15 -12.69
C CYS A 245 8.36 -19.34 -11.77
N ARG A 246 8.00 -20.58 -12.18
CA ARG A 246 8.36 -21.80 -11.43
C ARG A 246 9.86 -22.08 -11.37
N GLN A 247 10.64 -21.57 -12.33
CA GLN A 247 12.09 -21.71 -12.34
C GLN A 247 12.77 -20.72 -11.40
N THR A 248 12.20 -19.52 -11.28
CA THR A 248 12.68 -18.48 -10.35
C THR A 248 12.38 -18.87 -8.91
N ASP A 249 11.13 -19.23 -8.62
CA ASP A 249 10.72 -19.65 -7.29
C ASP A 249 9.97 -20.99 -7.35
N ALA A 250 10.69 -22.05 -6.96
CA ALA A 250 10.16 -23.41 -6.95
C ALA A 250 9.22 -23.68 -5.75
N GLU A 251 9.25 -22.82 -4.72
CA GLU A 251 8.42 -22.92 -3.51
C GLU A 251 7.24 -21.93 -3.53
N ALA A 252 7.12 -21.12 -4.58
CA ALA A 252 6.03 -20.16 -4.77
C ALA A 252 4.65 -20.81 -4.56
N THR A 253 3.83 -20.15 -3.75
CA THR A 253 2.42 -20.50 -3.64
C THR A 253 1.69 -20.25 -4.96
N ARG A 254 0.47 -20.78 -5.10
CA ARG A 254 -0.33 -20.56 -6.30
C ARG A 254 -0.55 -19.08 -6.57
N ASP A 255 -0.81 -18.28 -5.55
CA ASP A 255 -1.08 -16.85 -5.70
C ASP A 255 0.19 -16.08 -6.10
N MET A 256 1.35 -16.43 -5.51
CA MET A 256 2.65 -15.89 -5.91
C MET A 256 3.00 -16.26 -7.35
N LEU A 257 2.67 -17.49 -7.76
CA LEU A 257 2.88 -17.93 -9.13
C LEU A 257 1.95 -17.21 -10.10
N ASP A 258 0.66 -17.08 -9.76
CA ASP A 258 -0.33 -16.41 -10.60
C ASP A 258 0.01 -14.91 -10.76
N ALA A 259 0.51 -14.26 -9.70
CA ALA A 259 1.12 -12.93 -9.72
C ALA A 259 2.29 -12.84 -10.72
N CYS A 260 3.33 -13.66 -10.55
CA CYS A 260 4.47 -13.63 -11.47
C CYS A 260 4.08 -13.94 -12.92
N VAL A 261 3.14 -14.87 -13.13
CA VAL A 261 2.65 -15.20 -14.46
C VAL A 261 1.96 -13.99 -15.10
N PHE A 262 1.19 -13.24 -14.32
CA PHE A 262 0.53 -12.02 -14.76
C PHE A 262 1.54 -10.96 -15.19
N ASP A 263 2.57 -10.74 -14.38
CA ASP A 263 3.65 -9.80 -14.66
C ASP A 263 4.41 -10.15 -15.95
N VAL A 264 4.67 -11.44 -16.19
CA VAL A 264 5.28 -11.88 -17.45
C VAL A 264 4.33 -11.74 -18.63
N CYS A 265 3.04 -12.05 -18.43
CA CYS A 265 2.00 -11.99 -19.45
C CYS A 265 1.82 -10.59 -20.04
N PHE A 266 1.90 -9.56 -19.19
CA PHE A 266 1.55 -8.20 -19.57
C PHE A 266 2.70 -7.19 -19.43
N GLY A 267 3.69 -7.45 -18.57
CA GLY A 267 4.93 -6.68 -18.44
C GLY A 267 6.09 -7.26 -19.25
N GLY A 268 6.14 -8.57 -19.45
CA GLY A 268 7.18 -9.26 -20.24
C GLY A 268 8.14 -10.12 -19.40
N ARG A 269 8.94 -10.94 -20.08
CA ARG A 269 9.73 -12.04 -19.49
C ARG A 269 10.71 -11.64 -18.38
N GLN A 270 11.17 -10.38 -18.38
CA GLN A 270 12.09 -9.87 -17.36
C GLN A 270 11.48 -9.88 -15.95
N TYR A 271 10.15 -9.74 -15.85
CA TYR A 271 9.47 -9.67 -14.56
C TYR A 271 9.41 -11.01 -13.82
N ALA A 272 9.69 -12.13 -14.50
CA ALA A 272 9.79 -13.44 -13.86
C ALA A 272 10.87 -13.54 -12.76
N VAL A 273 11.85 -12.63 -12.77
CA VAL A 273 12.98 -12.59 -11.81
C VAL A 273 12.76 -11.50 -10.74
N GLU A 274 11.82 -10.59 -10.98
CA GLU A 274 11.58 -9.41 -10.16
C GLU A 274 10.64 -9.72 -8.97
N ASP A 275 9.83 -10.79 -9.05
CA ASP A 275 8.85 -11.22 -8.03
C ASP A 275 9.38 -12.18 -6.93
N GLU A 276 10.69 -12.23 -6.66
CA GLU A 276 11.20 -12.96 -5.49
C GLU A 276 10.78 -12.25 -4.18
N VAL A 277 9.63 -12.65 -3.62
CA VAL A 277 9.16 -12.22 -2.30
C VAL A 277 9.71 -13.17 -1.24
N GLU A 278 10.49 -12.62 -0.29
CA GLU A 278 10.99 -13.34 0.89
C GLU A 278 10.18 -12.98 2.14
#